data_AF-A0A3G6RK34-F1
#
_entry.id   AF-A0A3G6RK34-F1
#
_cell.length_a   1.000
_cell.length_b   1.000
_cell.length_c   1.000
_cell.angle_alpha   90.00
_cell.angle_beta   90.00
_cell.angle_gamma   90.00
#
_symmetry.space_group_name_H-M   'P 1'
#
loop_
_entity.id
_entity.type
_entity.pdbx_description
1 polymer ?
#
loop_
_entity_poly.entity_id
_entity_poly.type
_entity_poly.pdbx_seq_one_letter_code
_entity_poly.pdbx_strand_id
1 'polypeptide(L)'
;MKTDKKSITTNHKGLQKLTESENNLDTILALHKITLEDLGTLDETNKNEFLNIMTQKLNSLKGDELENFCTQIEDIMHPRVKNELWEKNHINIMWGISVLIRENGRMPTKTEISSKTELSRQTVHKHLKEYKNSIYYTEFQEQFGILQSKIMSSVFQHAIGGDMKAAKLYLECIGALKNTSSANQQSHVNNTLIQNQNNMIQINGMILNQETIQKLKPEQLNTIEGILKTIEIKESDQI
;
A
#
# COMPACT_ATOMS: atom_id res chain seq x y z
N MET A 1 -11.35 14.30 93.66
CA MET A 1 -10.01 13.69 93.52
C MET A 1 -10.00 12.87 92.23
N LYS A 2 -9.09 13.22 91.30
CA LYS A 2 -8.46 12.40 90.23
C LYS A 2 -9.32 11.66 89.19
N THR A 3 -9.40 12.28 88.00
CA THR A 3 -9.10 11.78 86.62
C THR A 3 -9.27 10.29 86.29
N ASP A 4 -9.91 9.99 85.14
CA ASP A 4 -9.16 9.60 83.93
C ASP A 4 -9.98 9.60 82.63
N LYS A 5 -9.35 10.18 81.59
CA LYS A 5 -9.78 10.24 80.19
C LYS A 5 -9.75 8.85 79.54
N LYS A 6 -10.65 8.58 78.59
CA LYS A 6 -10.42 7.52 77.60
C LYS A 6 -10.69 7.95 76.16
N SER A 7 -9.58 7.99 75.43
CA SER A 7 -9.34 7.69 74.02
C SER A 7 -10.09 8.48 72.94
N ILE A 8 -9.37 9.48 72.42
CA ILE A 8 -9.39 9.93 71.02
C ILE A 8 -9.31 8.69 70.12
N THR A 9 -10.33 8.43 69.31
CA THR A 9 -10.23 7.50 68.18
C THR A 9 -9.62 8.27 67.01
N THR A 10 -8.41 7.84 66.67
CA THR A 10 -7.56 8.36 65.62
C THR A 10 -8.24 8.32 64.26
N ASN A 11 -8.29 9.48 63.60
CA ASN A 11 -8.69 9.68 62.21
C ASN A 11 -8.07 8.63 61.27
N HIS A 12 -8.92 7.90 60.54
CA HIS A 12 -8.58 6.98 59.44
C HIS A 12 -8.07 7.72 58.18
N LYS A 13 -7.06 8.59 58.30
CA LYS A 13 -6.45 9.28 57.14
C LYS A 13 -5.64 8.35 56.22
N GLY A 14 -5.28 7.15 56.68
CA GLY A 14 -4.48 6.18 55.91
C GLY A 14 -5.28 5.35 54.90
N LEU A 15 -6.49 4.91 55.25
CA LEU A 15 -7.35 4.12 54.35
C LEU A 15 -8.06 4.99 53.30
N GLN A 16 -8.38 6.25 53.63
CA GLN A 16 -9.02 7.19 52.69
C GLN A 16 -8.13 7.56 51.50
N LYS A 17 -6.81 7.66 51.70
CA LYS A 17 -5.89 8.01 50.60
C LYS A 17 -5.76 6.93 49.54
N LEU A 18 -5.78 5.65 49.93
CA LEU A 18 -5.77 4.53 48.96
C LEU A 18 -7.07 4.52 48.13
N THR A 19 -8.21 4.74 48.78
CA THR A 19 -9.51 4.75 48.11
C THR A 19 -9.73 5.97 47.21
N GLU A 20 -9.20 7.15 47.56
CA GLU A 20 -9.27 8.33 46.68
C GLU A 20 -8.33 8.21 45.47
N SER A 21 -7.12 7.65 45.65
CA SER A 21 -6.16 7.43 44.56
C SER A 21 -6.64 6.36 43.56
N GLU A 22 -7.20 5.24 44.03
CA GLU A 22 -7.79 4.19 43.17
C GLU A 22 -9.01 4.72 42.39
N ASN A 23 -9.91 5.48 43.04
CA ASN A 23 -11.09 6.07 42.39
C ASN A 23 -10.73 7.05 41.27
N ASN A 24 -9.65 7.83 41.41
CA ASN A 24 -9.23 8.77 40.38
C ASN A 24 -8.70 8.06 39.12
N LEU A 25 -7.97 6.95 39.29
CA LEU A 25 -7.43 6.17 38.18
C LEU A 25 -8.54 5.46 37.40
N ASP A 26 -9.49 4.83 38.10
CA ASP A 26 -10.64 4.15 37.48
C ASP A 26 -11.53 5.13 36.72
N THR A 27 -11.69 6.34 37.25
CA THR A 27 -12.46 7.41 36.58
C THR A 27 -11.81 7.80 35.25
N ILE A 28 -10.48 7.94 35.20
CA ILE A 28 -9.74 8.26 33.96
C ILE A 28 -9.82 7.10 32.96
N LEU A 29 -9.68 5.85 33.42
CA LEU A 29 -9.75 4.68 32.55
C LEU A 29 -11.14 4.43 31.96
N ALA A 30 -12.20 4.98 32.59
CA ALA A 30 -13.57 4.93 32.09
C ALA A 30 -13.88 6.02 31.05
N LEU A 31 -13.01 7.02 30.87
CA LEU A 31 -13.21 8.06 29.87
C LEU A 31 -13.16 7.48 28.46
N HIS A 32 -14.07 7.91 27.58
CA HIS A 32 -14.03 7.50 26.17
C HIS A 32 -12.75 7.97 25.45
N LYS A 33 -12.19 9.11 25.87
CA LYS A 33 -10.94 9.65 25.34
C LYS A 33 -10.15 10.27 26.49
N ILE A 34 -8.87 9.92 26.60
CA ILE A 34 -7.96 10.41 27.64
C ILE A 34 -7.05 11.46 27.02
N THR A 35 -6.97 12.61 27.65
CA THR A 35 -6.11 13.74 27.26
C THR A 35 -4.97 13.93 28.26
N LEU A 36 -4.00 14.79 27.92
CA LEU A 36 -2.88 15.10 28.82
C LEU A 36 -3.33 15.84 30.09
N GLU A 37 -4.45 16.57 30.02
CA GLU A 37 -5.02 17.29 31.16
C GLU A 37 -5.56 16.32 32.22
N ASP A 38 -6.20 15.24 31.77
CA ASP A 38 -6.73 14.18 32.64
C ASP A 38 -5.62 13.47 33.42
N LEU A 39 -4.41 13.37 32.84
CA LEU A 39 -3.24 12.78 33.50
C LEU A 39 -2.56 13.75 34.48
N GLY A 40 -2.86 15.05 34.39
CA GLY A 40 -2.28 16.08 35.26
C GLY A 40 -2.74 15.97 36.71
N THR A 41 -3.87 15.29 36.96
CA THR A 41 -4.43 15.08 38.31
C THR A 41 -3.84 13.86 39.03
N LEU A 42 -3.03 13.05 38.33
CA LEU A 42 -2.43 11.84 38.89
C LEU A 42 -1.10 12.14 39.60
N ASP A 43 -0.86 11.46 40.73
CA ASP A 43 0.45 11.43 41.39
C ASP A 43 1.41 10.47 40.66
N GLU A 44 2.69 10.49 41.04
CA GLU A 44 3.71 9.66 40.37
C GLU A 44 3.47 8.15 40.53
N THR A 45 2.82 7.72 41.62
CA THR A 45 2.48 6.31 41.82
C THR A 45 1.38 5.87 40.85
N ASN A 46 0.30 6.65 40.76
CA ASN A 46 -0.82 6.37 39.86
C ASN A 46 -0.42 6.51 38.39
N LYS A 47 0.52 7.41 38.04
CA LYS A 47 1.07 7.49 36.67
C LYS A 47 1.80 6.21 36.28
N ASN A 48 2.63 5.66 37.18
CA ASN A 48 3.32 4.40 36.92
C ASN A 48 2.35 3.23 36.81
N GLU A 49 1.31 3.20 37.64
CA GLU A 49 0.25 2.20 37.56
C GLU A 49 -0.55 2.31 36.27
N PHE A 50 -0.92 3.53 35.87
CA PHE A 50 -1.57 3.81 34.59
C PHE A 50 -0.74 3.31 33.40
N LEU A 51 0.57 3.57 33.39
CA LEU A 51 1.48 3.09 32.34
C LEU A 51 1.55 1.56 32.30
N ASN A 52 1.56 0.89 33.46
CA ASN A 52 1.51 -0.57 33.53
C ASN A 52 0.19 -1.12 32.95
N ILE A 53 -0.95 -0.52 33.31
CA ILE A 53 -2.27 -0.91 32.78
C ILE A 53 -2.31 -0.70 31.27
N MET A 54 -1.82 0.44 30.76
CA MET A 54 -1.74 0.70 29.32
C MET A 54 -0.91 -0.33 28.60
N THR A 55 0.27 -0.65 29.13
CA THR A 55 1.18 -1.65 28.55
C THR A 55 0.53 -3.04 28.54
N GLN A 56 -0.15 -3.43 29.61
CA GLN A 56 -0.88 -4.70 29.67
C GLN A 56 -2.00 -4.75 28.64
N LYS A 57 -2.86 -3.72 28.59
CA LYS A 57 -3.97 -3.65 27.62
C LYS A 57 -3.49 -3.68 26.17
N LEU A 58 -2.43 -2.95 25.82
CA LEU A 58 -1.86 -2.96 24.45
C LEU A 58 -1.33 -4.34 24.04
N ASN A 59 -0.91 -5.16 25.00
CA ASN A 59 -0.38 -6.50 24.72
C ASN A 59 -1.45 -7.60 24.75
N SER A 60 -2.56 -7.41 25.48
CA SER A 60 -3.60 -8.43 25.65
C SER A 60 -4.81 -8.24 24.74
N LEU A 61 -5.21 -7.00 24.47
CA LEU A 61 -6.40 -6.70 23.66
C LEU A 61 -6.16 -7.00 22.18
N LYS A 62 -7.25 -7.31 21.48
CA LYS A 62 -7.25 -7.64 20.05
C LYS A 62 -8.46 -7.04 19.35
N GLY A 63 -8.42 -7.00 18.02
CA GLY A 63 -9.56 -6.63 17.18
C GLY A 63 -10.14 -5.26 17.54
N ASP A 64 -11.46 -5.21 17.65
CA ASP A 64 -12.22 -3.99 17.93
C ASP A 64 -11.94 -3.44 19.34
N GLU A 65 -11.65 -4.30 20.32
CA GLU A 65 -11.31 -3.86 21.69
C GLU A 65 -9.97 -3.10 21.72
N LEU A 66 -8.97 -3.63 21.00
CA LEU A 66 -7.69 -2.96 20.86
C LEU A 66 -7.83 -1.64 20.10
N GLU A 67 -8.64 -1.60 19.05
CA GLU A 67 -8.90 -0.36 18.30
C GLU A 67 -9.54 0.70 19.18
N ASN A 68 -10.61 0.35 19.90
CA ASN A 68 -11.28 1.25 20.82
C ASN A 68 -10.31 1.79 21.88
N PHE A 69 -9.48 0.92 22.45
CA PHE A 69 -8.47 1.33 23.42
C PHE A 69 -7.40 2.25 22.80
N CYS A 70 -6.91 1.96 21.60
CA CYS A 70 -5.96 2.82 20.90
C CYS A 70 -6.54 4.20 20.59
N THR A 71 -7.83 4.27 20.23
CA THR A 71 -8.55 5.53 20.03
C THR A 71 -8.72 6.30 21.34
N GLN A 72 -9.00 5.60 22.45
CA GLN A 72 -9.14 6.20 23.77
C GLN A 72 -7.84 6.90 24.20
N ILE A 73 -6.68 6.30 23.96
CA ILE A 73 -5.37 6.82 24.40
C ILE A 73 -4.63 7.63 23.33
N GLU A 74 -5.26 7.92 22.19
CA GLU A 74 -4.59 8.49 21.03
C GLU A 74 -3.89 9.84 21.33
N ASP A 75 -4.50 10.70 22.14
CA ASP A 75 -4.00 12.06 22.38
C ASP A 75 -2.81 12.10 23.35
N ILE A 76 -2.67 11.08 24.19
CA ILE A 76 -1.57 10.95 25.15
C ILE A 76 -0.41 10.10 24.61
N MET A 77 -0.60 9.45 23.47
CA MET A 77 0.40 8.58 22.87
C MET A 77 1.50 9.39 22.18
N HIS A 78 2.75 9.15 22.55
CA HIS A 78 3.88 9.77 21.88
C HIS A 78 3.90 9.36 20.39
N PRO A 79 4.22 10.28 19.44
CA PRO A 79 4.23 9.98 18.00
C PRO A 79 5.06 8.75 17.62
N ARG A 80 6.18 8.52 18.32
CA ARG A 80 7.02 7.31 18.14
C ARG A 80 6.23 6.01 18.35
N VAL A 81 5.40 5.95 19.38
CA VAL A 81 4.61 4.74 19.70
C VAL A 81 3.51 4.54 18.65
N LYS A 82 2.87 5.62 18.18
CA LYS A 82 1.90 5.56 17.08
C LYS A 82 2.52 4.96 15.81
N ASN A 83 3.73 5.39 15.51
CA ASN A 83 4.53 4.91 14.38
C ASN A 83 4.89 3.43 14.52
N GLU A 84 5.39 3.00 15.69
CA GLU A 84 5.70 1.60 15.98
C GLU A 84 4.44 0.71 15.86
N LEU A 85 3.29 1.17 16.35
CA LEU A 85 2.02 0.45 16.22
C LEU A 85 1.57 0.35 14.76
N TRP A 86 1.72 1.43 14.00
CA TRP A 86 1.41 1.43 12.57
C TRP A 86 2.29 0.44 11.81
N GLU A 87 3.59 0.38 12.09
CA GLU A 87 4.52 -0.55 11.46
C GLU A 87 4.19 -2.00 11.81
N LYS A 88 3.91 -2.28 13.09
CA LYS A 88 3.42 -3.60 13.53
C LYS A 88 2.16 -4.03 12.77
N ASN A 89 1.20 -3.13 12.62
CA ASN A 89 -0.02 -3.39 11.87
C ASN A 89 0.28 -3.65 10.39
N HIS A 90 1.22 -2.89 9.79
CA HIS A 90 1.63 -3.11 8.41
C HIS A 90 2.23 -4.50 8.20
N ILE A 91 3.18 -4.91 9.05
CA ILE A 91 3.81 -6.23 8.98
C ILE A 91 2.76 -7.33 9.11
N ASN A 92 1.85 -7.22 10.08
CA ASN A 92 0.78 -8.20 10.29
C ASN A 92 -0.16 -8.29 9.09
N ILE A 93 -0.56 -7.15 8.52
CA ILE A 93 -1.42 -7.10 7.32
C ILE A 93 -0.72 -7.75 6.13
N MET A 94 0.55 -7.41 5.87
CA MET A 94 1.31 -7.98 4.75
C MET A 94 1.52 -9.49 4.90
N TRP A 95 1.83 -9.94 6.12
CA TRP A 95 1.89 -11.36 6.45
C TRP A 95 0.54 -12.05 6.21
N GLY A 96 -0.55 -11.49 6.73
CA GLY A 96 -1.90 -12.03 6.57
C GLY A 96 -2.31 -12.14 5.09
N ILE A 97 -2.00 -11.12 4.29
CA ILE A 97 -2.24 -11.14 2.84
C ILE A 97 -1.45 -12.27 2.17
N SER A 98 -0.14 -12.37 2.44
CA SER A 98 0.73 -13.40 1.85
C SER A 98 0.23 -14.81 2.16
N VAL A 99 -0.15 -15.06 3.42
CA VAL A 99 -0.68 -16.36 3.85
C VAL A 99 -2.01 -16.66 3.17
N LEU A 100 -2.95 -15.72 3.12
CA LEU A 100 -4.26 -15.93 2.50
C LEU A 100 -4.17 -16.13 0.98
N ILE A 101 -3.24 -15.46 0.30
CA ILE A 101 -2.99 -15.69 -1.13
C ILE A 101 -2.47 -17.12 -1.36
N ARG A 102 -1.55 -17.58 -0.51
CA ARG A 102 -1.02 -18.95 -0.59
C ARG A 102 -2.08 -20.01 -0.31
N GLU A 103 -2.97 -19.76 0.66
CA GLU A 103 -4.04 -20.68 1.06
C GLU A 103 -5.18 -20.73 0.03
N ASN A 104 -5.62 -19.58 -0.48
CA ASN A 104 -6.85 -19.46 -1.28
C ASN A 104 -6.62 -19.24 -2.78
N GLY A 105 -5.37 -18.99 -3.21
CA GLY A 105 -5.03 -18.74 -4.61
C GLY A 105 -5.63 -17.44 -5.18
N ARG A 106 -6.13 -16.53 -4.34
CA ARG A 106 -6.74 -15.26 -4.74
C ARG A 106 -6.41 -14.14 -3.77
N MET A 107 -6.65 -12.90 -4.21
CA MET A 107 -6.57 -11.74 -3.33
C MET A 107 -7.59 -11.85 -2.18
N PRO A 108 -7.17 -11.63 -0.92
CA PRO A 108 -8.06 -11.66 0.22
C PRO A 108 -8.91 -10.40 0.32
N THR A 109 -10.10 -10.55 0.89
CA THR A 109 -10.97 -9.44 1.29
C THR A 109 -10.49 -8.83 2.60
N LYS A 110 -10.90 -7.58 2.88
CA LYS A 110 -10.58 -6.89 4.16
C LYS A 110 -11.06 -7.68 5.38
N THR A 111 -12.20 -8.36 5.25
CA THR A 111 -12.76 -9.20 6.33
C THR A 111 -11.85 -10.40 6.61
N GLU A 112 -11.38 -11.09 5.57
CA GLU A 112 -10.45 -12.21 5.74
C GLU A 112 -9.12 -11.76 6.36
N ILE A 113 -8.60 -10.60 5.94
CA ILE A 113 -7.38 -10.04 6.54
C ILE A 113 -7.61 -9.74 8.02
N SER A 114 -8.70 -9.04 8.36
CA SER A 114 -9.06 -8.71 9.74
C SER A 114 -9.17 -9.96 10.62
N SER A 115 -9.86 -11.00 10.13
CA SER A 115 -9.95 -12.28 10.86
C SER A 115 -8.59 -12.97 11.01
N LYS A 116 -7.72 -12.91 10.00
CA LYS A 116 -6.39 -13.57 10.02
C LYS A 116 -5.39 -12.84 10.91
N THR A 117 -5.46 -11.52 10.97
CA THR A 117 -4.48 -10.69 11.69
C THR A 117 -4.94 -10.26 13.08
N GLU A 118 -6.17 -10.62 13.47
CA GLU A 118 -6.81 -10.18 14.72
C GLU A 118 -6.84 -8.66 14.87
N LEU A 119 -6.77 -7.93 13.76
CA LEU A 119 -6.98 -6.49 13.70
C LEU A 119 -8.44 -6.21 13.40
N SER A 120 -8.95 -5.08 13.86
CA SER A 120 -10.29 -4.66 13.48
C SER A 120 -10.39 -4.44 11.97
N ARG A 121 -11.61 -4.58 11.44
CA ARG A 121 -11.86 -4.32 10.01
C ARG A 121 -11.62 -2.85 9.65
N GLN A 122 -11.85 -1.92 10.58
CA GLN A 122 -11.65 -0.50 10.37
C GLN A 122 -10.15 -0.17 10.30
N THR A 123 -9.34 -0.71 11.20
CA THR A 123 -7.87 -0.58 11.16
C THR A 123 -7.31 -1.10 9.84
N VAL A 124 -7.71 -2.30 9.41
CA VAL A 124 -7.29 -2.84 8.10
C VAL A 124 -7.73 -1.93 6.96
N HIS A 125 -8.98 -1.44 6.99
CA HIS A 125 -9.48 -0.55 5.96
C HIS A 125 -8.70 0.76 5.88
N LYS A 126 -8.48 1.41 7.03
CA LYS A 126 -7.74 2.66 7.17
C LYS A 126 -6.32 2.47 6.66
N HIS A 127 -5.63 1.42 7.12
CA HIS A 127 -4.26 1.10 6.74
C HIS A 127 -4.11 0.95 5.22
N LEU A 128 -4.92 0.10 4.59
CA LEU A 128 -4.83 -0.14 3.14
C LEU A 128 -5.19 1.09 2.30
N LYS A 129 -6.08 1.95 2.80
CA LYS A 129 -6.49 3.18 2.10
C LYS A 129 -5.42 4.26 2.21
N GLU A 130 -4.84 4.43 3.40
CA GLU A 130 -3.92 5.53 3.72
C GLU A 130 -2.45 5.15 3.50
N TYR A 131 -2.12 3.88 3.27
CA TYR A 131 -0.74 3.41 3.10
C TYR A 131 0.08 4.25 2.12
N LYS A 132 -0.50 4.63 0.97
CA LYS A 132 0.20 5.45 -0.03
C LYS A 132 0.62 6.84 0.46
N ASN A 133 -0.05 7.34 1.50
CA ASN A 133 0.22 8.64 2.10
C ASN A 133 1.09 8.52 3.36
N SER A 134 1.49 7.31 3.77
CA SER A 134 2.34 7.14 4.94
C SER A 134 3.77 7.53 4.62
N ILE A 135 4.49 8.05 5.62
CA ILE A 135 5.93 8.35 5.50
C ILE A 135 6.74 7.10 5.10
N TYR A 136 6.26 5.92 5.50
CA TYR A 136 6.88 4.64 5.24
C TYR A 136 6.71 4.14 3.81
N TYR A 137 5.74 4.66 3.05
CA TYR A 137 5.52 4.22 1.67
C TYR A 137 6.79 4.40 0.83
N THR A 138 7.39 5.58 0.89
CA THR A 138 8.63 5.88 0.16
C THR A 138 9.78 5.01 0.62
N GLU A 139 9.96 4.85 1.94
CA GLU A 139 11.01 3.98 2.50
C GLU A 139 10.87 2.53 2.02
N PHE A 140 9.65 1.98 2.01
CA PHE A 140 9.42 0.63 1.48
C PHE A 140 9.70 0.54 -0.02
N GLN A 141 9.33 1.55 -0.82
CA GLN A 141 9.67 1.59 -2.24
C GLN A 141 11.19 1.57 -2.47
N GLU A 142 11.94 2.33 -1.67
CA GLU A 142 13.40 2.32 -1.73
C GLU A 142 13.99 0.96 -1.32
N GLN A 143 13.46 0.33 -0.26
CA GLN A 143 13.85 -1.02 0.14
C GLN A 143 13.57 -2.05 -0.97
N PHE A 144 12.43 -1.95 -1.65
CA PHE A 144 12.13 -2.80 -2.81
C PHE A 144 13.11 -2.54 -3.97
N GLY A 145 13.49 -1.28 -4.22
CA GLY A 145 14.52 -0.92 -5.20
C GLY A 145 15.88 -1.54 -4.86
N ILE A 146 16.29 -1.55 -3.59
CA ILE A 146 17.52 -2.20 -3.14
C ILE A 146 17.42 -3.73 -3.35
N LEU A 147 16.29 -4.34 -2.98
CA LEU A 147 16.03 -5.77 -3.16
C LEU A 147 15.99 -6.19 -4.63
N GLN A 148 15.58 -5.31 -5.54
CA GLN A 148 15.57 -5.57 -6.98
C GLN A 148 16.95 -6.02 -7.47
N SER A 149 18.02 -5.38 -7.00
CA SER A 149 19.40 -5.75 -7.34
C SER A 149 19.72 -7.18 -6.90
N LYS A 150 19.31 -7.59 -5.70
CA LYS A 150 19.50 -8.95 -5.18
C LYS A 150 18.74 -9.99 -5.98
N ILE A 151 17.48 -9.71 -6.33
CA ILE A 151 16.69 -10.60 -7.19
C ILE A 151 17.36 -10.71 -8.57
N MET A 152 17.83 -9.60 -9.13
CA MET A 152 18.54 -9.59 -10.41
C MET A 152 19.80 -10.45 -10.39
N SER A 153 20.59 -10.37 -9.32
CA SER A 153 21.75 -11.25 -9.12
C SER A 153 21.38 -12.73 -9.05
N SER A 154 20.27 -13.07 -8.39
CA SER A 154 19.77 -14.45 -8.33
C SER A 154 19.34 -14.95 -9.71
N VAL A 155 18.58 -14.14 -10.47
CA VAL A 155 18.19 -14.48 -11.85
C VAL A 155 19.43 -14.69 -12.73
N PHE A 156 20.45 -13.83 -12.59
CA PHE A 156 21.73 -13.98 -13.29
C PHE A 156 22.47 -15.27 -12.93
N GLN A 157 22.51 -15.64 -11.65
CA GLN A 157 23.12 -16.90 -11.22
C GLN A 157 22.41 -18.12 -11.84
N HIS A 158 21.08 -18.13 -11.87
CA HIS A 158 20.32 -19.18 -12.54
C HIS A 158 20.56 -19.22 -14.06
N ALA A 159 20.69 -18.05 -14.69
CA ALA A 159 21.03 -17.93 -16.10
C ALA A 159 22.39 -18.54 -16.44
N ILE A 160 23.44 -18.23 -15.65
CA ILE A 160 24.77 -18.84 -15.81
C ILE A 160 24.71 -20.35 -15.59
N GLY A 161 23.85 -20.81 -14.69
CA GLY A 161 23.61 -22.24 -14.43
C GLY A 161 22.91 -22.99 -15.56
N GLY A 162 22.57 -22.33 -16.67
CA GLY A 162 21.95 -22.94 -17.86
C GLY A 162 20.43 -22.83 -17.92
N ASP A 163 19.79 -22.13 -16.98
CA ASP A 163 18.35 -21.85 -17.06
C ASP A 163 18.08 -20.73 -18.10
N MET A 164 17.70 -21.15 -19.30
CA MET A 164 17.41 -20.24 -20.41
C MET A 164 16.22 -19.31 -20.15
N LYS A 165 15.28 -19.69 -19.27
CA LYS A 165 14.17 -18.79 -18.90
C LYS A 165 14.68 -17.66 -18.01
N ALA A 166 15.56 -17.98 -17.06
CA ALA A 166 16.22 -16.98 -16.23
C ALA A 166 17.14 -16.07 -17.08
N ALA A 167 17.88 -16.62 -18.04
CA ALA A 167 18.71 -15.84 -18.96
C ALA A 167 17.89 -14.84 -19.79
N LYS A 168 16.77 -15.31 -20.36
CA LYS A 168 15.84 -14.44 -21.09
C LYS A 168 15.27 -13.34 -20.19
N LEU A 169 14.80 -13.68 -18.99
CA LEU A 169 14.28 -12.70 -18.03
C LEU A 169 15.33 -11.66 -17.64
N TYR A 170 16.58 -12.06 -17.39
CA TYR A 170 17.68 -11.14 -17.09
C TYR A 170 17.94 -10.17 -18.24
N LEU A 171 18.03 -10.67 -19.48
CA LEU A 171 18.26 -9.86 -20.67
C LEU A 171 17.10 -8.89 -20.96
N GLU A 172 15.86 -9.29 -20.69
CA GLU A 172 14.69 -8.40 -20.73
C GLU A 172 14.80 -7.29 -19.68
N CYS A 173 15.15 -7.65 -18.45
CA CYS A 173 15.30 -6.71 -17.34
C CYS A 173 16.40 -5.66 -17.55
N ILE A 174 17.52 -6.02 -18.20
CA ILE A 174 18.59 -5.07 -18.53
C ILE A 174 18.36 -4.33 -19.86
N GLY A 175 17.23 -4.58 -20.53
CA GLY A 175 16.88 -3.94 -21.80
C GLY A 175 17.62 -4.47 -23.04
N ALA A 176 18.36 -5.57 -22.91
CA ALA A 176 19.04 -6.23 -24.03
C ALA A 176 18.06 -6.99 -24.94
N LEU A 177 16.91 -7.41 -24.39
CA LEU A 177 15.76 -7.90 -25.15
C LEU A 177 14.61 -6.88 -25.07
N LYS A 178 14.29 -6.22 -26.18
CA LYS A 178 13.01 -5.49 -26.30
C LYS A 178 11.89 -6.52 -26.43
N ASN A 179 11.08 -6.66 -25.39
CA ASN A 179 9.87 -7.46 -25.48
C ASN A 179 8.94 -6.87 -26.55
N THR A 180 8.71 -7.64 -27.62
CA THR A 180 7.57 -7.45 -28.53
C THR A 180 6.23 -7.78 -27.88
N SER A 181 6.22 -8.12 -26.57
CA SER A 181 5.06 -8.67 -25.85
C SER A 181 4.64 -7.88 -24.60
N SER A 182 5.27 -6.75 -24.28
CA SER A 182 4.90 -5.94 -23.10
C SER A 182 4.29 -4.61 -23.54
N ALA A 183 3.04 -4.68 -23.98
CA ALA A 183 2.13 -3.55 -23.88
C ALA A 183 1.91 -3.23 -22.39
N ASN A 184 1.92 -1.94 -22.06
CA ASN A 184 1.56 -1.33 -20.78
C ASN A 184 2.68 -1.19 -19.73
N GLN A 185 3.60 -0.24 -19.98
CA GLN A 185 3.71 0.96 -19.13
C GLN A 185 4.53 2.07 -19.85
N GLN A 186 3.76 3.05 -20.32
CA GLN A 186 4.08 4.45 -20.65
C GLN A 186 5.55 4.86 -20.84
N SER A 187 5.98 4.86 -22.11
CA SER A 187 6.53 6.07 -22.70
C SER A 187 5.50 6.60 -23.69
N HIS A 188 5.15 7.88 -23.56
CA HIS A 188 4.23 8.61 -24.42
C HIS A 188 4.70 8.56 -25.88
N VAL A 189 4.20 7.60 -26.68
CA VAL A 189 4.06 7.74 -28.13
C VAL A 189 2.82 6.95 -28.54
N ASN A 190 1.82 7.64 -29.07
CA ASN A 190 0.59 7.06 -29.58
C ASN A 190 0.90 6.10 -30.74
N ASN A 191 0.88 4.79 -30.51
CA ASN A 191 0.85 3.80 -31.58
C ASN A 191 -0.26 2.78 -31.30
N THR A 192 -1.43 3.08 -31.86
CA THR A 192 -2.52 2.12 -32.05
C THR A 192 -2.07 1.01 -32.99
N LEU A 193 -2.47 -0.21 -32.64
CA LEU A 193 -2.06 -1.51 -33.19
C LEU A 193 -2.51 -1.79 -34.64
N ILE A 194 -2.63 -0.77 -35.50
CA ILE A 194 -3.05 -0.89 -36.91
C ILE A 194 -2.03 -0.27 -37.88
N GLN A 195 -0.93 0.34 -37.39
CA GLN A 195 -0.03 1.13 -38.26
C GLN A 195 1.16 0.37 -38.89
N ASN A 196 1.27 -0.95 -38.76
CA ASN A 196 2.33 -1.72 -39.42
C ASN A 196 1.85 -2.57 -40.61
N GLN A 197 0.76 -2.14 -41.25
CA GLN A 197 0.60 -2.39 -42.68
C GLN A 197 1.26 -1.22 -43.40
N ASN A 198 2.55 -1.34 -43.72
CA ASN A 198 3.14 -0.55 -44.78
C ASN A 198 2.44 -0.94 -46.09
N ASN A 199 1.27 -0.34 -46.35
CA ASN A 199 0.56 -0.44 -47.62
C ASN A 199 1.38 0.30 -48.68
N MET A 200 2.45 -0.36 -49.13
CA MET A 200 3.20 0.01 -50.30
C MET A 200 2.45 -0.52 -51.51
N ILE A 201 1.96 0.39 -52.34
CA ILE A 201 1.49 0.02 -53.67
C ILE A 201 2.71 0.13 -54.58
N GLN A 202 3.15 -1.01 -55.12
CA GLN A 202 4.23 -1.05 -56.11
C GLN A 202 3.66 -1.41 -57.48
N ILE A 203 3.71 -0.48 -58.42
CA ILE A 203 3.28 -0.70 -59.81
C ILE A 203 4.48 -0.38 -60.71
N ASN A 204 4.96 -1.37 -61.48
CA ASN A 204 6.08 -1.25 -62.43
C ASN A 204 7.32 -0.51 -61.86
N GLY A 205 7.71 -0.81 -60.61
CA GLY A 205 8.90 -0.22 -59.97
C GLY A 205 8.67 1.12 -59.28
N MET A 206 7.49 1.71 -59.37
CA MET A 206 7.11 2.90 -58.61
C MET A 206 6.60 2.48 -57.23
N ILE A 207 7.28 2.91 -56.16
CA ILE A 207 6.87 2.66 -54.77
C ILE A 207 6.07 3.88 -54.29
N LEU A 208 4.76 3.72 -54.15
CA LEU A 208 3.89 4.72 -53.56
C LEU A 208 3.71 4.41 -52.07
N ASN A 209 4.17 5.33 -51.21
CA ASN A 209 4.06 5.23 -49.76
C ASN A 209 3.49 6.53 -49.15
N GLN A 210 3.00 6.46 -47.92
CA GLN A 210 2.37 7.62 -47.26
C GLN A 210 3.29 8.84 -47.19
N GLU A 211 4.61 8.62 -47.06
CA GLU A 211 5.62 9.68 -47.00
C GLU A 211 5.87 10.36 -48.36
N THR A 212 5.73 9.65 -49.47
CA THR A 212 5.82 10.24 -50.82
C THR A 212 4.55 10.99 -51.16
N ILE A 213 3.38 10.48 -50.76
CA ILE A 213 2.08 11.17 -50.92
C ILE A 213 2.06 12.50 -50.15
N GLN A 214 2.57 12.52 -48.91
CA GLN A 214 2.62 13.74 -48.09
C GLN A 214 3.55 14.83 -48.65
N LYS A 215 4.51 14.46 -49.49
CA LYS A 215 5.45 15.40 -50.13
C LYS A 215 4.90 16.01 -51.44
N LEU A 216 3.75 15.55 -51.92
CA LEU A 216 3.13 16.06 -53.13
C LEU A 216 2.27 17.30 -52.84
N LYS A 217 2.25 18.23 -53.81
CA LYS A 217 1.42 19.43 -53.69
C LYS A 217 -0.07 19.09 -53.86
N PRO A 218 -0.99 19.89 -53.28
CA PRO A 218 -2.44 19.61 -53.34
C PRO A 218 -2.99 19.45 -54.76
N GLU A 219 -2.47 20.22 -55.72
CA GLU A 219 -2.87 20.13 -57.14
C GLU A 219 -2.44 18.80 -57.79
N GLN A 220 -1.30 18.24 -57.37
CA GLN A 220 -0.80 16.95 -57.86
C GLN A 220 -1.60 15.79 -57.26
N LEU A 221 -2.00 15.90 -55.99
CA LEU A 221 -2.89 14.93 -55.34
C LEU A 221 -4.25 14.87 -56.02
N ASN A 222 -4.86 16.03 -56.33
CA ASN A 222 -6.13 16.10 -57.05
C ASN A 222 -6.03 15.49 -58.46
N THR A 223 -4.89 15.66 -59.13
CA THR A 223 -4.66 15.08 -60.47
C THR A 223 -4.55 13.55 -60.38
N ILE A 224 -3.83 13.03 -59.40
CA ILE A 224 -3.69 11.58 -59.17
C ILE A 224 -5.04 10.96 -58.78
N GLU A 225 -5.79 11.61 -57.91
CA GLU A 225 -7.12 11.16 -57.50
C GLU A 225 -8.12 11.18 -58.67
N GLY A 226 -8.05 12.19 -59.54
CA GLY A 226 -8.82 12.26 -60.77
C GLY A 226 -8.50 11.10 -61.72
N ILE A 227 -7.22 10.83 -61.97
CA ILE A 227 -6.79 9.73 -62.86
C ILE A 227 -7.26 8.37 -62.31
N LEU A 228 -7.10 8.12 -61.01
CA LEU A 228 -7.50 6.86 -60.39
C LEU A 228 -9.03 6.65 -60.35
N LYS A 229 -9.82 7.71 -60.25
CA LYS A 229 -11.30 7.62 -60.25
C LYS A 229 -11.91 7.54 -61.65
N THR A 230 -11.21 7.97 -62.70
CA THR A 230 -11.76 8.03 -64.07
C THR A 230 -11.50 6.76 -64.87
N ILE A 231 -10.66 5.84 -64.37
CA ILE A 231 -10.43 4.54 -65.01
C ILE A 231 -11.58 3.60 -64.61
N GLU A 232 -12.67 3.62 -65.37
CA GLU A 232 -13.62 2.50 -65.37
C GLU A 232 -12.95 1.31 -66.07
N ILE A 233 -12.61 0.28 -65.30
CA ILE A 233 -12.17 -1.00 -65.87
C ILE A 233 -13.40 -1.61 -66.54
N LYS A 234 -13.46 -1.57 -67.88
CA LYS A 234 -14.39 -2.43 -68.62
C LYS A 234 -13.96 -3.87 -68.35
N GLU A 235 -14.72 -4.58 -67.51
CA GLU A 235 -14.67 -6.03 -67.45
C GLU A 235 -14.80 -6.56 -68.87
N SER A 236 -13.69 -7.06 -69.40
CA SER A 236 -13.67 -7.72 -70.70
C SER A 236 -13.94 -9.20 -70.43
N ASP A 237 -14.96 -9.70 -71.12
CA ASP A 237 -15.64 -10.97 -70.96
C ASP A 237 -14.73 -12.20 -70.85
N GLN A 238 -15.30 -13.17 -70.12
CA GLN A 238 -15.00 -14.61 -70.13
C GLN A 238 -14.44 -15.14 -71.46
N ILE A 239 -13.30 -15.84 -71.41
CA ILE A 239 -13.09 -17.19 -71.96
C ILE A 239 -12.11 -17.94 -71.05
#